data_AF-A0A963JHI7-F1
#
_entry.id   AF-A0A963JHI7-F1
#
_cell.length_a   1.000
_cell.length_b   1.000
_cell.length_c   1.000
_cell.angle_alpha   90.00
_cell.angle_beta   90.00
_cell.angle_gamma   90.00
#
_symmetry.space_group_name_H-M   'P 1'
#
loop_
_entity.id
_entity.type
_entity.pdbx_description
1 polymer ?
#
loop_
_entity_poly.entity_id
_entity_poly.type
_entity_poly.pdbx_seq_one_letter_code
_entity_poly.pdbx_strand_id
1 'polypeptide(L)'
;MKSIKKLSVERLAAAIEADAGQALPGLREALAEAKAGRAGRVHTPEQVQARRRGRPAGSVAAVTKEPVKLRLDPDVLAALRATGDGWQTRINDMLRASLSLAGRLG
;
A
#
# COMPACT_ATOMS: atom_id res chain seq x y z
N MET A 1 28.82 -5.27 12.71
CA MET A 1 27.61 -5.18 13.56
C MET A 1 27.88 -5.72 14.98
N LYS A 2 28.75 -5.09 15.78
CA LYS A 2 29.19 -5.64 17.09
C LYS A 2 29.10 -4.67 18.28
N SER A 3 28.39 -3.54 18.13
CA SER A 3 28.42 -2.45 19.13
C SER A 3 27.15 -2.35 20.01
N ILE A 4 26.04 -2.97 19.63
CA ILE A 4 24.77 -2.87 20.39
C ILE A 4 24.78 -3.71 21.68
N LYS A 5 25.62 -4.76 21.77
CA LYS A 5 25.64 -5.67 22.93
C LYS A 5 26.19 -5.05 24.22
N LYS A 6 26.87 -3.90 24.16
CA LYS A 6 27.46 -3.22 25.33
C LYS A 6 26.62 -2.06 25.90
N LEU A 7 25.47 -1.74 25.32
CA LEU A 7 24.59 -0.70 25.85
C LEU A 7 23.67 -1.27 26.95
N SER A 8 23.60 -0.59 28.08
CA SER A 8 22.66 -0.88 29.17
C SER A 8 21.28 -0.33 28.79
N VAL A 9 20.24 -1.15 28.92
CA VAL A 9 18.85 -0.79 28.62
C VAL A 9 18.42 0.45 29.41
N GLU A 10 18.80 0.53 30.70
CA GLU A 10 18.45 1.66 31.57
C GLU A 10 19.03 3.00 31.10
N ARG A 11 20.30 3.06 30.71
CA ARG A 11 20.89 4.32 30.22
C ARG A 11 20.25 4.78 28.91
N LEU A 12 19.87 3.83 28.06
CA LEU A 12 19.21 4.14 26.80
C LEU A 12 17.77 4.61 27.03
N ALA A 13 17.02 3.96 27.92
CA ALA A 13 15.68 4.38 28.32
C ALA A 13 15.71 5.79 28.93
N ALA A 14 16.63 6.05 29.86
CA ALA A 14 16.78 7.35 30.51
C ALA A 14 17.14 8.47 29.53
N ALA A 15 18.02 8.22 28.56
CA ALA A 15 18.36 9.21 27.53
C ALA A 15 17.16 9.52 26.62
N ILE A 16 16.38 8.50 26.23
CA ILE A 16 15.20 8.67 25.38
C ILE A 16 14.09 9.43 26.13
N GLU A 17 13.81 9.08 27.39
CA GLU A 17 12.79 9.76 28.20
C GLU A 17 13.20 11.22 28.50
N ALA A 18 14.49 11.48 28.69
CA ALA A 18 15.01 12.84 28.87
C ALA A 18 14.85 13.70 27.61
N ASP A 19 15.12 13.14 26.43
CA ASP A 19 14.91 13.81 25.13
C ASP A 19 13.42 14.01 24.81
N ALA A 20 12.59 12.99 25.09
CA ALA A 20 11.15 13.03 24.88
C ALA A 20 10.41 13.93 25.89
N GLY A 21 11.06 14.34 26.98
CA GLY A 21 10.49 15.17 28.04
C GLY A 21 9.38 14.49 28.86
N GLN A 22 9.19 13.17 28.71
CA GLN A 22 8.18 12.40 29.41
C GLN A 22 8.60 10.93 29.57
N ALA A 23 8.05 10.27 30.58
CA ALA A 23 8.22 8.84 30.75
C ALA A 23 7.44 8.08 29.67
N LEU A 24 8.03 7.02 29.12
CA LEU A 24 7.42 6.19 28.08
C LEU A 24 7.07 4.82 28.67
N PRO A 25 5.79 4.56 29.02
CA PRO A 25 5.37 3.26 29.54
C PRO A 25 5.76 2.12 28.59
N GLY A 26 6.36 1.05 29.13
CA GLY A 26 6.79 -0.11 28.34
C GLY A 26 8.10 0.05 27.57
N LEU A 27 8.75 1.24 27.59
CA LEU A 27 10.01 1.45 26.87
C LEU A 27 11.13 0.52 27.33
N ARG A 28 11.26 0.32 28.64
CA ARG A 28 12.29 -0.55 29.24
C ARG A 28 12.10 -2.00 28.80
N GLU A 29 10.85 -2.46 28.76
CA GLU A 29 10.47 -3.79 28.29
C GLU A 29 10.80 -3.95 26.81
N ALA A 30 10.34 -3.03 25.96
CA ALA A 30 10.63 -3.04 24.51
C ALA A 30 12.13 -3.03 24.20
N LEU A 31 12.93 -2.24 24.93
CA LEU A 31 14.39 -2.20 24.79
C LEU A 31 15.07 -3.50 25.27
N ALA A 32 14.54 -4.15 26.31
CA ALA A 32 15.02 -5.45 26.76
C ALA A 32 14.71 -6.56 25.75
N GLU A 33 13.54 -6.55 25.12
CA GLU A 33 13.16 -7.48 24.05
C GLU A 33 14.02 -7.30 22.81
N ALA A 34 14.23 -6.06 22.38
CA ALA A 34 15.11 -5.71 21.27
C ALA A 34 16.56 -6.15 21.54
N LYS A 35 17.06 -5.95 22.77
CA LYS A 35 18.40 -6.40 23.18
C LYS A 35 18.52 -7.93 23.22
N ALA A 36 17.43 -8.62 23.56
CA ALA A 36 17.33 -10.08 23.52
C ALA A 36 17.12 -10.64 22.10
N GLY A 37 17.03 -9.79 21.08
CA GLY A 37 16.80 -10.20 19.68
C GLY A 37 15.37 -10.66 19.41
N ARG A 38 14.43 -10.45 20.35
CA ARG A 38 13.00 -10.71 20.20
C ARG A 38 12.30 -9.54 19.51
N ALA A 39 12.82 -9.13 18.36
CA ALA A 39 12.02 -8.32 17.45
C ALA A 39 10.88 -9.19 16.91
N GLY A 40 9.76 -8.58 16.51
CA GLY A 40 8.66 -9.29 15.85
C GLY A 40 9.11 -9.96 14.54
N ARG A 41 8.20 -10.19 13.59
CA ARG A 41 8.62 -10.77 12.29
C ARG A 41 9.65 -9.87 11.59
N VAL A 42 10.93 -10.24 11.67
CA VAL A 42 12.02 -9.57 10.95
C VAL A 42 12.09 -10.17 9.56
N HIS A 43 11.96 -9.32 8.55
CA HIS A 43 12.24 -9.70 7.17
C HIS A 43 13.72 -9.46 6.88
N THR A 44 14.43 -10.47 6.36
CA THR A 44 15.82 -10.30 5.94
C THR A 44 15.89 -9.39 4.70
N PRO A 45 17.01 -8.69 4.45
CA PRO A 45 17.19 -7.92 3.22
C PRO A 45 16.90 -8.75 1.95
N GLU A 46 17.26 -10.03 1.94
CA GLU A 46 16.98 -10.97 0.85
C GLU A 46 15.48 -11.26 0.72
N GLN A 47 14.75 -11.38 1.83
CA GLN A 47 13.29 -11.56 1.82
C GLN A 47 12.55 -10.30 1.35
N VAL A 48 13.08 -9.12 1.65
CA VAL A 48 12.56 -7.85 1.13
C VAL A 48 12.87 -7.72 -0.37
N GLN A 49 14.06 -8.11 -0.81
CA GLN A 49 14.45 -8.10 -2.23
C GLN A 49 13.65 -9.12 -3.06
N ALA A 50 13.33 -10.29 -2.48
CA ALA A 50 12.50 -11.33 -3.11
C ALA A 50 11.05 -10.87 -3.31
N ARG A 51 10.55 -9.94 -2.49
CA ARG A 51 9.31 -9.22 -2.74
C ARG A 51 9.56 -8.16 -3.81
N ARG A 52 9.68 -8.61 -5.06
CA ARG A 52 9.76 -7.73 -6.24
C ARG A 52 8.72 -6.62 -6.13
N ARG A 53 9.16 -5.37 -6.20
CA ARG A 53 8.32 -4.18 -6.25
C ARG A 53 7.39 -4.31 -7.47
N GLY A 54 6.09 -4.48 -7.23
CA GLY A 54 5.11 -4.66 -8.29
C GLY A 54 3.83 -5.33 -7.80
N ARG A 55 2.77 -5.23 -8.63
CA ARG A 55 1.53 -6.00 -8.42
C ARG A 55 1.87 -7.49 -8.41
N PRO A 56 1.23 -8.33 -7.56
CA PRO A 56 1.48 -9.77 -7.54
C PRO A 56 1.46 -10.36 -8.96
N ALA A 57 2.43 -11.21 -9.29
CA ALA A 57 2.45 -11.92 -10.57
C ALA A 57 1.11 -12.67 -10.75
N GLY A 58 0.44 -12.47 -11.90
CA GLY A 58 -0.90 -13.01 -12.17
C GLY A 58 -2.07 -12.03 -11.98
N SER A 59 -1.80 -10.81 -11.50
CA SER A 59 -2.79 -9.73 -11.38
C SER A 59 -2.99 -8.88 -12.64
N VAL A 60 -2.33 -9.27 -13.73
CA VAL A 60 -2.53 -8.70 -15.07
C VAL A 60 -3.63 -9.52 -15.72
N ALA A 61 -4.78 -8.89 -15.97
CA ALA A 61 -5.86 -9.53 -16.70
C ALA A 61 -5.35 -9.98 -18.09
N ALA A 62 -5.76 -11.16 -18.56
CA ALA A 62 -5.38 -11.69 -19.88
C ALA A 62 -5.72 -10.72 -21.02
N VAL A 63 -6.72 -9.86 -20.82
CA VAL A 63 -7.04 -8.73 -21.70
C VAL A 63 -7.03 -7.46 -20.85
N THR A 64 -6.08 -6.57 -21.13
CA THR A 64 -5.96 -5.27 -20.47
C THR A 64 -6.77 -4.21 -21.20
N LYS A 65 -7.51 -3.39 -20.46
CA LYS A 65 -8.14 -2.18 -21.01
C LYS A 65 -7.05 -1.21 -21.47
N GLU A 66 -7.19 -0.65 -22.67
CA GLU A 66 -6.27 0.36 -23.18
C GLU A 66 -6.65 1.75 -22.63
N PRO A 67 -5.72 2.50 -22.02
CA PRO A 67 -5.99 3.85 -21.55
C PRO A 67 -6.06 4.81 -22.73
N VAL A 68 -7.22 5.45 -22.91
CA VAL A 68 -7.45 6.45 -23.97
C VAL A 68 -7.80 7.82 -23.37
N LYS A 69 -7.41 8.90 -24.06
CA LYS A 69 -7.84 10.27 -23.72
C LYS A 69 -9.15 10.57 -24.45
N LEU A 70 -10.26 10.61 -23.71
CA LEU A 70 -11.59 10.94 -24.22
C LEU A 70 -12.10 12.24 -23.56
N ARG A 71 -12.79 13.08 -24.34
CA ARG A 71 -13.54 14.22 -23.83
C ARG A 71 -15.03 13.87 -23.81
N LEU A 72 -15.67 14.15 -22.68
CA LEU A 72 -17.12 14.01 -22.48
C LEU A 72 -17.67 15.37 -22.09
N ASP A 73 -18.92 15.63 -22.44
CA ASP A 73 -19.60 16.84 -22.00
C ASP A 73 -19.69 16.89 -20.46
N PRO A 74 -19.65 18.09 -19.86
CA PRO A 74 -19.56 18.24 -18.40
C PRO A 74 -20.74 17.62 -17.64
N ASP A 75 -21.95 17.73 -18.18
CA ASP A 75 -23.18 17.17 -17.64
C ASP A 75 -23.19 15.64 -17.69
N VAL A 76 -22.73 15.04 -18.80
CA VAL A 76 -22.55 13.60 -18.94
C VAL A 76 -21.53 13.08 -17.93
N LEU A 77 -20.39 13.76 -17.79
CA LEU A 77 -19.36 13.38 -16.82
C LEU A 77 -19.89 13.48 -15.38
N ALA A 78 -20.67 14.52 -15.07
CA ALA A 78 -21.29 14.69 -13.77
C ALA A 78 -22.28 13.57 -13.46
N ALA A 79 -23.17 13.24 -14.42
CA ALA A 79 -24.13 12.16 -14.28
C ALA A 79 -23.45 10.79 -14.08
N LEU A 80 -22.38 10.50 -14.82
CA LEU A 80 -21.61 9.27 -14.65
C LEU A 80 -20.94 9.20 -13.28
N ARG A 81 -20.29 10.28 -12.82
CA ARG A 81 -19.66 10.32 -11.49
C ARG A 81 -20.66 10.19 -10.35
N ALA A 82 -21.88 10.71 -10.53
CA ALA A 82 -22.96 10.55 -9.57
C ALA A 82 -23.39 9.09 -9.36
N THR A 83 -23.06 8.17 -10.28
CA THR A 83 -23.29 6.72 -10.09
C THR A 83 -22.37 6.09 -9.03
N GLY A 84 -21.37 6.83 -8.54
CA GLY A 84 -20.43 6.41 -7.51
C GLY A 84 -19.21 5.67 -8.06
N ASP A 85 -18.60 4.88 -7.19
CA ASP A 85 -17.42 4.09 -7.55
C ASP A 85 -17.71 3.14 -8.71
N GLY A 86 -16.69 2.94 -9.56
CA GLY A 86 -16.83 2.10 -10.75
C GLY A 86 -17.58 2.75 -11.93
N TRP A 87 -17.85 4.06 -11.91
CA TRP A 87 -18.45 4.76 -13.05
C TRP A 87 -17.67 4.57 -14.37
N GLN A 88 -16.34 4.41 -14.31
CA GLN A 88 -15.51 4.10 -15.48
C GLN A 88 -15.76 2.70 -16.05
N THR A 89 -16.07 1.72 -15.19
CA THR A 89 -16.47 0.39 -15.66
C THR A 89 -17.86 0.48 -16.29
N ARG A 90 -18.79 1.19 -15.66
CA ARG A 90 -20.14 1.39 -16.20
C ARG A 90 -20.15 2.05 -17.57
N ILE A 91 -19.40 3.13 -17.78
CA ILE A 91 -19.33 3.76 -19.12
C ILE A 91 -18.73 2.81 -20.16
N ASN A 92 -17.71 2.03 -19.80
CA ASN A 92 -17.16 1.01 -20.70
C ASN A 92 -18.21 -0.04 -21.09
N ASP A 93 -19.01 -0.51 -20.13
CA ASP A 93 -20.03 -1.52 -20.38
C ASP A 93 -21.19 -0.96 -21.24
N MET A 94 -21.59 0.29 -20.99
CA MET A 94 -22.56 1.01 -21.83
C MET A 94 -22.07 1.17 -23.26
N LEU A 95 -20.81 1.55 -23.46
CA LEU A 95 -20.20 1.66 -24.79
C LEU A 95 -20.14 0.30 -25.49
N ARG A 96 -19.78 -0.76 -24.77
CA ARG A 96 -19.76 -2.12 -25.32
C ARG A 96 -21.16 -2.55 -25.78
N ALA A 97 -22.17 -2.38 -24.92
CA ALA A 97 -23.56 -2.68 -25.25
C ALA A 97 -24.05 -1.89 -26.46
N SER A 98 -23.76 -0.58 -26.52
CA SER A 98 -24.13 0.28 -27.65
C SER A 98 -23.47 -0.18 -28.96
N LEU A 99 -22.19 -0.51 -28.93
CA LEU A 99 -21.47 -1.01 -30.11
C LEU A 99 -21.94 -2.41 -30.53
N SER A 100 -22.31 -3.28 -29.59
CA SER A 100 -22.91 -4.57 -29.91
C SER A 100 -24.29 -4.43 -30.54
N LEU A 101 -25.14 -3.54 -30.02
CA LEU A 101 -26.45 -3.22 -30.63
C LEU A 101 -26.29 -2.64 -32.04
N ALA A 102 -25.24 -1.86 -32.27
CA ALA A 102 -24.89 -1.34 -33.59
C ALA A 102 -24.22 -2.36 -34.52
N GLY A 103 -24.04 -3.62 -34.09
CA GLY A 103 -23.36 -4.67 -34.86
C GLY A 103 -21.86 -4.46 -35.07
N ARG A 104 -21.24 -3.53 -34.31
CA ARG A 104 -19.80 -3.21 -34.42
C ARG A 104 -18.93 -4.04 -33.49
N LEU A 105 -19.52 -4.66 -32.47
CA LEU A 105 -18.88 -5.65 -31.61
C LEU A 105 -19.72 -6.93 -31.63
N GLY A 106 -19.08 -8.04 -32.01
CA GLY A 106 -19.65 -9.39 -31.95
C GLY A 106 -19.53 -10.01 -30.56
#